data_AF-A0A4R2KNZ3-F1
#
_entry.id   AF-A0A4R2KNZ3-F1
#
_cell.length_a   1.000
_cell.length_b   1.000
_cell.length_c   1.000
_cell.angle_alpha   90.00
_cell.angle_beta   90.00
_cell.angle_gamma   90.00
#
_symmetry.space_group_name_H-M   'P 1'
#
loop_
_entity.id
_entity.type
_entity.pdbx_description
1 polymer ?
#
loop_
_entity_poly.entity_id
_entity_poly.type
_entity_poly.pdbx_seq_one_letter_code
_entity_poly.pdbx_strand_id
1 'polypeptide(L)'
;MFSVTQAHGFPATLYLSTYYVEDQRPVFNVALDYLFWKYGGLYQVLPSSCLYARAGDEKVTAERIKEIVSDLGTELESIVIRELCQYFGESYEEWLARGKLMFLSESDVKKLGQQGVNLELHTHRHRFAGIENGGAEREVNENLAAIHRICGGRPRHFCYPSGEYHHEQVRLLKDAGVSTATTTRNELVSLSDPLLELPRIMDSEHVSEVEFEAELSGFMSLLRQIRPSRSGAGRAPVPSVER
;
A
#
# COMPACT_ATOMS: atom_id res chain seq x y z
N MET A 1 -1.79 11.01 -14.02
CA MET A 1 -1.61 9.66 -14.60
C MET A 1 -2.84 9.21 -15.39
N PHE A 2 -4.04 9.15 -14.81
CA PHE A 2 -5.25 8.69 -15.55
C PHE A 2 -5.56 9.50 -16.83
N SER A 3 -5.41 10.83 -16.79
CA SER A 3 -5.61 11.68 -17.98
C SER A 3 -4.66 11.35 -19.14
N VAL A 4 -3.45 10.85 -18.83
CA VAL A 4 -2.45 10.48 -19.83
C VAL A 4 -2.80 9.12 -20.45
N THR A 5 -3.10 8.10 -19.63
CA THR A 5 -3.47 6.77 -20.15
C THR A 5 -4.74 6.86 -21.01
N GLN A 6 -5.71 7.68 -20.59
CA GLN A 6 -6.93 7.92 -21.34
C GLN A 6 -6.66 8.62 -22.69
N ALA A 7 -5.82 9.66 -22.71
CA ALA A 7 -5.48 10.38 -23.94
C ALA A 7 -4.83 9.49 -25.00
N HIS A 8 -4.11 8.44 -24.58
CA HIS A 8 -3.46 7.48 -25.46
C HIS A 8 -4.24 6.17 -25.67
N GLY A 9 -5.46 6.07 -25.13
CA GLY A 9 -6.32 4.89 -25.30
C GLY A 9 -5.83 3.63 -24.57
N PHE A 10 -4.94 3.77 -23.59
CA PHE A 10 -4.49 2.64 -22.78
C PHE A 10 -5.52 2.31 -21.70
N PRO A 11 -5.86 1.01 -21.50
CA PRO A 11 -6.70 0.61 -20.39
C PRO A 11 -6.01 0.93 -19.05
N ALA A 12 -6.78 1.44 -18.10
CA ALA A 12 -6.29 1.78 -16.76
C ALA A 12 -6.95 0.88 -15.71
N THR A 13 -6.15 0.43 -14.75
CA THR A 13 -6.62 -0.35 -13.60
C THR A 13 -6.16 0.32 -12.32
N LEU A 14 -7.07 0.52 -11.37
CA LEU A 14 -6.80 0.97 -10.01
C LEU A 14 -7.02 -0.20 -9.06
N TYR A 15 -5.94 -0.68 -8.46
CA TYR A 15 -5.97 -1.66 -7.38
C TYR A 15 -6.25 -0.93 -6.06
N LEU A 16 -7.39 -1.23 -5.42
CA LEU A 16 -7.95 -0.41 -4.36
C LEU A 16 -7.88 -1.09 -2.99
N SER A 17 -7.09 -0.53 -2.07
CA SER A 17 -7.32 -0.77 -0.64
C SER A 17 -8.48 0.09 -0.18
N THR A 18 -9.45 -0.51 0.50
CA THR A 18 -10.80 0.08 0.65
C THR A 18 -11.06 0.71 2.02
N TYR A 19 -10.32 0.31 3.06
CA TYR A 19 -10.51 0.86 4.41
C TYR A 19 -10.37 2.39 4.44
N TYR A 20 -9.27 2.93 3.92
CA TYR A 20 -9.06 4.39 3.92
C TYR A 20 -9.92 5.15 2.89
N VAL A 21 -10.52 4.45 1.92
CA VAL A 21 -11.52 5.05 1.01
C VAL A 21 -12.82 5.30 1.78
N GLU A 22 -13.20 4.37 2.66
CA GLU A 22 -14.40 4.49 3.51
C GLU A 22 -14.17 5.47 4.67
N ASP A 23 -13.02 5.34 5.33
CA ASP A 23 -12.73 6.00 6.59
C ASP A 23 -12.35 7.49 6.43
N GLN A 24 -11.88 7.89 5.24
CA GLN A 24 -11.66 9.30 4.85
C GLN A 24 -10.81 10.09 5.86
N ARG A 25 -9.67 9.52 6.26
CA ARG A 25 -8.64 10.19 7.05
C ARG A 25 -7.23 9.94 6.50
N PRO A 26 -6.22 10.74 6.92
CA PRO A 26 -4.85 10.52 6.52
C PRO A 26 -4.36 9.13 6.94
N VAL A 27 -3.61 8.48 6.05
CA VAL A 27 -3.00 7.18 6.34
C VAL A 27 -1.96 7.37 7.43
N PHE A 28 -2.20 6.76 8.60
CA PHE A 28 -1.46 7.06 9.82
C PHE A 28 0.07 6.99 9.66
N ASN A 29 0.58 5.87 9.17
CA ASN A 29 2.03 5.66 9.01
C ASN A 29 2.65 6.70 8.05
N VAL A 30 1.97 7.00 6.94
CA VAL A 30 2.44 7.97 5.94
C VAL A 30 2.41 9.39 6.49
N ALA A 31 1.33 9.75 7.20
CA ALA A 31 1.17 11.04 7.85
C ALA A 31 2.26 11.28 8.92
N LEU A 32 2.51 10.26 9.74
CA LEU A 32 3.53 10.30 10.78
C LEU A 32 4.93 10.45 10.18
N ASP A 33 5.28 9.61 9.20
CA ASP A 33 6.59 9.66 8.53
C ASP A 33 6.80 10.99 7.83
N TYR A 34 5.76 11.53 7.17
CA TYR A 34 5.80 12.85 6.55
C TYR A 34 6.11 13.96 7.55
N LEU A 35 5.44 13.99 8.71
CA LEU A 35 5.67 15.03 9.72
C LEU A 35 7.10 14.98 10.25
N PHE A 36 7.58 13.79 10.61
CA PHE A 36 8.94 13.63 11.14
C PHE A 36 10.01 13.93 10.09
N TRP A 37 9.80 13.52 8.83
CA TRP A 37 10.68 13.88 7.71
C TRP A 37 10.72 15.39 7.48
N LYS A 38 9.55 16.03 7.38
CA LYS A 38 9.44 17.46 7.03
C LYS A 38 10.04 18.36 8.10
N TYR A 39 9.82 18.04 9.37
CA TYR A 39 10.24 18.86 10.50
C TYR A 39 11.52 18.37 11.17
N GLY A 40 12.12 17.28 10.65
CA GLY A 40 13.43 16.76 11.05
C GLY A 40 13.56 16.41 12.53
N GLY A 41 12.44 16.10 13.19
CA GLY A 41 12.32 16.30 14.64
C GLY A 41 11.78 15.11 15.41
N LEU A 42 12.25 14.99 16.65
CA LEU A 42 11.59 14.22 17.70
C LEU A 42 10.33 14.96 18.17
N TYR A 43 9.33 14.21 18.64
CA TYR A 43 8.17 14.76 19.30
C TYR A 43 8.40 14.79 20.82
N GLN A 44 8.32 15.96 21.46
CA GLN A 44 8.30 16.04 22.92
C GLN A 44 6.89 15.71 23.42
N VAL A 45 6.75 14.58 24.10
CA VAL A 45 5.46 14.16 24.67
C VAL A 45 5.15 15.04 25.89
N LEU A 46 4.05 15.79 25.82
CA LEU A 46 3.59 16.65 26.92
C LEU A 46 2.67 15.89 27.88
N PRO A 47 2.51 16.32 29.15
CA PRO A 47 1.55 15.72 30.09
C PRO A 47 0.10 15.67 29.61
N SER A 48 -0.28 16.55 28.68
CA SER A 48 -1.60 16.58 28.05
C SER A 48 -1.74 15.64 26.84
N SER A 49 -0.64 15.01 26.41
CA SER A 49 -0.62 14.12 25.25
C SER A 49 -1.38 12.83 25.51
N CYS A 50 -2.08 12.33 24.49
CA CYS A 50 -2.65 10.99 24.53
C CYS A 50 -1.59 9.87 24.63
N LEU A 51 -0.33 10.17 24.30
CA LEU A 51 0.80 9.25 24.38
C LEU A 51 1.49 9.24 25.75
N TYR A 52 1.19 10.21 26.63
CA TYR A 52 1.92 10.40 27.90
C TYR A 52 1.89 9.17 28.80
N ALA A 53 0.77 8.45 28.87
CA ALA A 53 0.65 7.26 29.71
C ALA A 53 1.60 6.11 29.30
N ARG A 54 2.11 6.11 28.06
CA ARG A 54 3.00 5.07 27.52
C ARG A 54 4.43 5.55 27.29
N ALA A 55 4.60 6.83 26.94
CA ALA A 55 5.90 7.42 26.63
C ALA A 55 6.47 8.31 27.75
N GLY A 56 5.66 8.72 28.72
CA GLY A 56 6.08 9.69 29.74
C GLY A 56 6.43 11.05 29.14
N ASP A 57 7.34 11.78 29.81
CA ASP A 57 7.86 13.08 29.38
C ASP A 57 9.15 12.91 28.56
N GLU A 58 9.07 12.10 27.51
CA GLU A 58 10.22 11.76 26.66
C GLU A 58 10.10 12.39 25.26
N LYS A 59 11.26 12.53 24.61
CA LYS A 59 11.33 12.79 23.18
C LYS A 59 11.25 11.48 22.42
N VAL A 60 10.23 11.31 21.60
CA VAL A 60 9.97 10.06 20.87
C VAL A 60 10.15 10.23 19.35
N THR A 61 10.53 9.14 18.69
CA THR A 61 10.62 9.04 17.23
C THR A 61 9.28 8.59 16.62
N ALA A 62 9.17 8.66 15.29
CA ALA A 62 8.03 8.11 14.57
C ALA A 62 7.87 6.59 14.85
N GLU A 63 8.97 5.84 14.86
CA GLU A 63 8.98 4.40 15.13
C GLU A 63 8.40 4.10 16.52
N ARG A 64 8.83 4.85 17.53
CA ARG A 64 8.32 4.67 18.90
C ARG A 64 6.82 4.98 19.00
N ILE A 65 6.34 5.98 18.26
CA ILE A 65 4.90 6.28 18.19
C ILE A 65 4.13 5.14 17.50
N LYS A 66 4.66 4.58 16.40
CA LYS A 66 4.02 3.44 15.71
C LYS A 66 3.84 2.24 16.64
N GLU A 67 4.85 1.91 17.44
CA GLU A 67 4.79 0.85 18.45
C GLU A 67 3.70 1.11 19.49
N ILE A 68 3.66 2.33 20.04
CA ILE A 68 2.67 2.69 21.06
C ILE A 68 1.24 2.62 20.49
N VAL A 69 1.04 3.12 19.27
CA VAL A 69 -0.29 3.18 18.64
C VAL A 69 -0.75 1.80 18.18
N SER A 70 0.16 0.91 17.73
CA SER A 70 -0.21 -0.46 17.37
C SER A 70 -0.85 -1.23 18.54
N ASP A 71 -0.46 -0.91 19.77
CA ASP A 71 -1.01 -1.53 20.99
C ASP A 71 -2.36 -0.94 21.43
N LEU A 72 -2.67 0.29 21.03
CA LEU A 72 -3.82 1.06 21.53
C LEU A 72 -5.01 1.07 20.56
N GLY A 73 -4.79 0.70 19.30
CA GLY A 73 -5.82 0.55 18.28
C GLY A 73 -6.00 1.76 17.37
N THR A 74 -6.72 1.54 16.26
CA THR A 74 -6.84 2.49 15.14
C THR A 74 -7.58 3.78 15.47
N GLU A 75 -8.38 3.80 16.54
CA GLU A 75 -9.11 5.00 16.98
C GLU A 75 -8.17 6.13 17.44
N LEU A 76 -7.01 5.78 18.01
CA LEU A 76 -6.02 6.78 18.44
C LEU A 76 -5.25 7.40 17.29
N GLU A 77 -5.19 6.76 16.13
CA GLU A 77 -4.39 7.23 15.00
C GLU A 77 -4.76 8.68 14.61
N SER A 78 -6.05 8.99 14.51
CA SER A 78 -6.53 10.35 14.18
C SER A 78 -6.20 11.38 15.28
N ILE A 79 -6.29 10.96 16.55
CA ILE A 79 -6.00 11.82 17.70
C ILE A 79 -4.52 12.19 17.70
N VAL A 80 -3.65 11.18 17.53
CA VAL A 80 -2.20 11.35 17.49
C VAL A 80 -1.78 12.23 16.31
N ILE A 81 -2.31 12.01 15.10
CA ILE A 81 -1.96 12.86 13.95
C ILE A 81 -2.42 14.30 14.16
N ARG A 82 -3.61 14.52 14.72
CA ARG A 82 -4.11 15.87 15.03
C ARG A 82 -3.20 16.57 16.05
N GLU A 83 -2.79 15.87 17.10
CA GLU A 83 -1.87 16.36 18.12
C GLU A 83 -0.49 16.73 17.52
N LEU A 84 0.06 15.85 16.68
CA LEU A 84 1.33 16.10 16.00
C LEU A 84 1.24 17.24 14.98
N CYS A 85 0.13 17.36 14.25
CA CYS A 85 -0.10 18.50 13.38
C CYS A 85 -0.04 19.80 14.19
N GLN A 86 -0.75 19.87 15.32
CA GLN A 86 -0.70 21.04 16.20
C GLN A 86 0.73 21.34 16.69
N TYR A 87 1.46 20.32 17.13
CA TYR A 87 2.85 20.45 17.60
C TYR A 87 3.79 20.98 16.51
N PHE A 88 3.68 20.48 15.28
CA PHE A 88 4.53 20.87 14.15
C PHE A 88 4.01 22.11 13.39
N GLY A 89 2.90 22.72 13.83
CA GLY A 89 2.32 23.91 13.19
C GLY A 89 1.61 23.63 11.87
N GLU A 90 1.10 22.42 11.66
CA GLU A 90 0.23 22.02 10.56
C GLU A 90 -1.25 22.09 10.97
N SER A 91 -2.13 22.33 10.00
CA SER A 91 -3.58 22.26 10.22
C SER A 91 -4.13 20.92 9.76
N TYR A 92 -4.57 20.09 10.71
CA TYR A 92 -5.23 18.81 10.41
C TYR A 92 -6.52 19.00 9.59
N GLU A 93 -7.27 20.08 9.85
CA GLU A 93 -8.49 20.38 9.09
C GLU A 93 -8.20 20.76 7.64
N GLU A 94 -7.09 21.47 7.39
CA GLU A 94 -6.66 21.74 6.01
C GLU A 94 -6.18 20.47 5.30
N TRP A 95 -5.57 19.53 6.03
CA TRP A 95 -5.21 18.24 5.45
C TRP A 95 -6.46 17.47 5.00
N LEU A 96 -7.48 17.40 5.85
CA LEU A 96 -8.76 16.79 5.50
C LEU A 96 -9.42 17.48 4.30
N ALA A 97 -9.53 18.81 4.34
CA ALA A 97 -10.16 19.58 3.27
C ALA A 97 -9.46 19.42 1.90
N ARG A 98 -8.15 19.14 1.90
CA ARG A 98 -7.34 18.97 0.69
C ARG A 98 -7.05 17.51 0.33
N GLY A 99 -7.52 16.54 1.12
CA GLY A 99 -7.20 15.12 0.92
C GLY A 99 -5.71 14.79 1.10
N LYS A 100 -4.97 15.56 1.92
CA LYS A 100 -3.52 15.39 2.07
C LYS A 100 -3.21 14.06 2.77
N LEU A 101 -2.43 13.21 2.08
CA LEU A 101 -2.05 11.86 2.53
C LEU A 101 -3.25 10.94 2.78
N MET A 102 -4.35 11.19 2.06
CA MET A 102 -5.58 10.40 2.11
C MET A 102 -5.74 9.59 0.83
N PHE A 103 -6.55 8.54 0.92
CA PHE A 103 -7.02 7.83 -0.25
C PHE A 103 -8.06 8.66 -1.01
N LEU A 104 -8.34 8.27 -2.25
CA LEU A 104 -9.47 8.80 -3.01
C LEU A 104 -10.78 8.62 -2.23
N SER A 105 -11.70 9.58 -2.35
CA SER A 105 -13.05 9.43 -1.79
C SER A 105 -13.86 8.37 -2.55
N GLU A 106 -14.88 7.78 -1.91
CA GLU A 106 -15.82 6.88 -2.61
C GLU A 106 -16.40 7.55 -3.86
N SER A 107 -16.65 8.86 -3.81
CA SER A 107 -17.19 9.63 -4.94
C SER A 107 -16.20 9.71 -6.10
N ASP A 108 -14.90 9.84 -5.82
CA ASP A 108 -13.86 9.91 -6.85
C ASP A 108 -13.56 8.53 -7.42
N VAL A 109 -13.54 7.49 -6.59
CA VAL A 109 -13.44 6.10 -7.05
C VAL A 109 -14.59 5.77 -8.00
N LYS A 110 -15.83 6.15 -7.65
CA LYS A 110 -17.00 5.96 -8.51
C LYS A 110 -16.88 6.72 -9.84
N LYS A 111 -16.40 7.97 -9.82
CA LYS A 111 -16.16 8.76 -11.05
C LYS A 111 -15.13 8.07 -11.95
N LEU A 112 -14.03 7.55 -11.38
CA LEU A 112 -13.01 6.82 -12.15
C LEU A 112 -13.59 5.56 -12.81
N GLY A 113 -14.40 4.79 -12.08
CA GLY A 113 -15.11 3.64 -12.66
C GLY A 113 -16.03 4.03 -13.82
N GLN A 114 -16.78 5.13 -13.69
CA GLN A 114 -17.63 5.67 -14.76
C GLN A 114 -16.82 6.17 -15.97
N GLN A 115 -15.56 6.53 -15.78
CA GLN A 115 -14.64 6.95 -16.83
C GLN A 115 -13.86 5.78 -17.48
N GLY A 116 -14.17 4.54 -17.10
CA GLY A 116 -13.60 3.33 -17.70
C GLY A 116 -12.33 2.80 -17.01
N VAL A 117 -12.00 3.27 -15.80
CA VAL A 117 -10.96 2.64 -14.99
C VAL A 117 -11.48 1.34 -14.39
N ASN A 118 -10.75 0.24 -14.59
CA ASN A 118 -11.04 -1.02 -13.90
C ASN A 118 -10.69 -0.87 -12.41
N LEU A 119 -11.64 -1.19 -11.53
CA LEU A 119 -11.47 -1.11 -10.08
C LEU A 119 -11.26 -2.53 -9.57
N GLU A 120 -10.07 -2.84 -9.06
CA GLU A 120 -9.60 -4.20 -8.77
C GLU A 120 -9.06 -4.33 -7.35
N LEU A 121 -8.78 -5.55 -6.91
CA LEU A 121 -8.53 -5.88 -5.51
C LEU A 121 -7.12 -5.53 -5.03
N HIS A 122 -7.03 -4.95 -3.84
CA HIS A 122 -5.76 -4.69 -3.15
C HIS A 122 -5.91 -4.81 -1.62
N THR A 123 -6.68 -5.79 -1.16
CA THR A 123 -7.05 -6.02 0.26
C THR A 123 -7.84 -4.86 0.86
N HIS A 124 -8.34 -4.98 2.09
CA HIS A 124 -9.13 -3.91 2.68
C HIS A 124 -8.22 -2.88 3.37
N ARG A 125 -7.24 -3.33 4.16
CA ARG A 125 -6.32 -2.54 5.01
C ARG A 125 -4.86 -2.61 4.56
N HIS A 126 -4.58 -3.04 3.32
CA HIS A 126 -3.22 -3.18 2.78
C HIS A 126 -2.36 -4.17 3.61
N ARG A 127 -2.96 -5.32 3.98
CA ARG A 127 -2.30 -6.39 4.74
C ARG A 127 -2.62 -7.74 4.11
N PHE A 128 -1.60 -8.59 3.95
CA PHE A 128 -1.79 -9.91 3.34
C PHE A 128 -0.78 -10.96 3.80
N ALA A 129 0.51 -10.84 3.43
CA ALA A 129 1.50 -11.88 3.74
C ALA A 129 1.69 -12.09 5.25
N GLY A 130 1.78 -11.00 6.02
CA GLY A 130 2.06 -11.06 7.47
C GLY A 130 0.87 -11.42 8.37
N ILE A 131 -0.25 -11.90 7.82
CA ILE A 131 -1.44 -12.27 8.59
C ILE A 131 -1.86 -13.71 8.30
N GLU A 132 -2.50 -14.33 9.29
CA GLU A 132 -3.05 -15.69 9.18
C GLU A 132 -4.09 -15.80 8.05
N ASN A 133 -4.25 -17.01 7.50
CA ASN A 133 -5.12 -17.24 6.33
C ASN A 133 -6.57 -16.76 6.55
N GLY A 134 -7.14 -16.93 7.75
CA GLY A 134 -8.48 -16.41 8.05
C GLY A 134 -8.55 -14.88 8.06
N GLY A 135 -7.46 -14.21 8.44
CA GLY A 135 -7.31 -12.75 8.33
C GLY A 135 -7.18 -12.32 6.87
N ALA A 136 -6.35 -13.01 6.07
CA ALA A 136 -6.20 -12.74 4.65
C ALA A 136 -7.52 -12.92 3.88
N GLU A 137 -8.32 -13.91 4.26
CA GLU A 137 -9.63 -14.19 3.66
C GLU A 137 -10.60 -13.05 3.95
N ARG A 138 -10.63 -12.60 5.19
CA ARG A 138 -11.42 -11.44 5.60
C ARG A 138 -11.02 -10.18 4.84
N GLU A 139 -9.71 -9.92 4.71
CA GLU A 139 -9.19 -8.77 3.97
C GLU A 139 -9.62 -8.77 2.50
N VAL A 140 -9.64 -9.93 1.84
CA VAL A 140 -10.11 -10.07 0.45
C VAL A 140 -11.62 -9.89 0.35
N ASN A 141 -12.39 -10.52 1.25
CA ASN A 141 -13.85 -10.48 1.23
C ASN A 141 -14.41 -9.10 1.59
N GLU A 142 -13.83 -8.41 2.57
CA GLU A 142 -14.19 -7.02 2.90
C GLU A 142 -13.88 -6.10 1.72
N ASN A 143 -12.73 -6.29 1.04
CA ASN A 143 -12.38 -5.51 -0.13
C ASN A 143 -13.33 -5.73 -1.31
N LEU A 144 -13.69 -6.99 -1.57
CA LEU A 144 -14.70 -7.38 -2.56
C LEU A 144 -16.04 -6.68 -2.29
N ALA A 145 -16.54 -6.79 -1.05
CA ALA A 145 -17.80 -6.20 -0.65
C ALA A 145 -17.80 -4.67 -0.78
N ALA A 146 -16.71 -4.02 -0.37
CA ALA A 146 -16.54 -2.57 -0.48
C ALA A 146 -16.53 -2.10 -1.93
N ILE A 147 -15.76 -2.73 -2.82
CA ILE A 147 -15.73 -2.37 -4.25
C ILE A 147 -17.12 -2.55 -4.87
N HIS A 148 -17.77 -3.70 -4.61
CA HIS A 148 -19.12 -3.96 -5.11
C HIS A 148 -20.13 -2.89 -4.63
N ARG A 149 -20.04 -2.45 -3.37
CA ARG A 149 -20.90 -1.39 -2.80
C ARG A 149 -20.65 -0.03 -3.47
N ILE A 150 -19.40 0.33 -3.72
CA ILE A 150 -19.02 1.64 -4.28
C ILE A 150 -19.42 1.78 -5.75
N CYS A 151 -19.15 0.75 -6.57
CA CYS A 151 -19.28 0.86 -8.03
C CYS A 151 -20.14 -0.23 -8.69
N GLY A 152 -20.66 -1.21 -7.95
CA GLY A 152 -21.42 -2.34 -8.49
C GLY A 152 -20.58 -3.34 -9.30
N GLY A 153 -19.25 -3.16 -9.33
CA GLY A 153 -18.32 -4.01 -10.06
C GLY A 153 -18.14 -5.37 -9.40
N ARG A 154 -17.62 -6.33 -10.19
CA ARG A 154 -17.18 -7.65 -9.73
C ARG A 154 -15.69 -7.79 -10.03
N PRO A 155 -14.81 -7.28 -9.16
CA PRO A 155 -13.37 -7.31 -9.43
C PRO A 155 -12.88 -8.76 -9.45
N ARG A 156 -11.91 -9.03 -10.32
CA ARG A 156 -11.37 -10.37 -10.59
C ARG A 156 -9.84 -10.39 -10.62
N HIS A 157 -9.22 -9.23 -10.53
CA HIS A 157 -7.77 -9.07 -10.56
C HIS A 157 -7.28 -8.58 -9.21
N PHE A 158 -6.17 -9.12 -8.76
CA PHE A 158 -5.60 -8.80 -7.45
C PHE A 158 -4.18 -8.25 -7.59
N CYS A 159 -3.80 -7.36 -6.68
CA CYS A 159 -2.43 -6.89 -6.53
C CYS A 159 -1.98 -7.23 -5.11
N TYR A 160 -0.90 -7.98 -4.96
CA TYR A 160 -0.38 -8.30 -3.63
C TYR A 160 0.19 -7.04 -2.98
N PRO A 161 -0.24 -6.66 -1.76
CA PRO A 161 0.44 -5.63 -0.98
C PRO A 161 1.94 -5.92 -0.88
N SER A 162 2.77 -4.96 -1.28
CA SER A 162 4.24 -5.09 -1.35
C SER A 162 4.77 -6.22 -2.26
N GLY A 163 3.90 -6.93 -3.01
CA GLY A 163 4.25 -8.11 -3.80
C GLY A 163 4.52 -9.38 -2.97
N GLU A 164 4.22 -9.36 -1.67
CA GLU A 164 4.49 -10.46 -0.75
C GLU A 164 3.25 -11.34 -0.53
N TYR A 165 3.45 -12.65 -0.44
CA TYR A 165 2.41 -13.64 -0.16
C TYR A 165 3.00 -14.98 0.24
N HIS A 166 2.17 -15.84 0.82
CA HIS A 166 2.46 -17.25 1.05
C HIS A 166 1.73 -18.14 0.03
N HIS A 167 2.30 -19.29 -0.30
CA HIS A 167 1.72 -20.22 -1.27
C HIS A 167 0.29 -20.67 -0.91
N GLU A 168 -0.02 -20.79 0.39
CA GLU A 168 -1.38 -21.12 0.85
C GLU A 168 -2.40 -20.03 0.51
N GLN A 169 -1.98 -18.76 0.55
CA GLN A 169 -2.83 -17.60 0.26
C GLN A 169 -3.18 -17.49 -1.23
N VAL A 170 -2.39 -18.12 -2.11
CA VAL A 170 -2.73 -18.22 -3.55
C VAL A 170 -4.01 -19.02 -3.75
N ARG A 171 -4.21 -20.09 -2.96
CA ARG A 171 -5.44 -20.91 -3.02
C ARG A 171 -6.66 -20.11 -2.56
N LEU A 172 -6.50 -19.31 -1.51
CA LEU A 172 -7.54 -18.42 -1.01
C LEU A 172 -8.02 -17.43 -2.07
N LEU A 173 -7.11 -16.81 -2.83
CA LEU A 173 -7.50 -15.91 -3.93
C LEU A 173 -8.31 -16.66 -5.00
N LYS A 174 -7.88 -17.88 -5.35
CA LYS A 174 -8.59 -18.74 -6.30
C LYS A 174 -10.01 -19.06 -5.82
N ASP A 175 -10.16 -19.42 -4.54
CA ASP A 175 -11.44 -19.75 -3.92
C ASP A 175 -12.36 -18.52 -3.85
N ALA A 176 -11.80 -17.32 -3.67
CA ALA A 176 -12.50 -16.04 -3.77
C ALA A 176 -12.87 -15.63 -5.21
N GLY A 177 -12.53 -16.43 -6.23
CA GLY A 177 -12.86 -16.17 -7.63
C GLY A 177 -11.92 -15.19 -8.35
N VAL A 178 -10.75 -14.90 -7.77
CA VAL A 178 -9.70 -14.10 -8.42
C VAL A 178 -9.14 -14.88 -9.62
N SER A 179 -9.08 -14.21 -10.77
CA SER A 179 -8.67 -14.78 -12.05
C SER A 179 -7.19 -14.54 -12.35
N THR A 180 -6.67 -13.35 -11.99
CA THR A 180 -5.23 -13.08 -12.04
C THR A 180 -4.78 -12.27 -10.84
N ALA A 181 -3.51 -12.37 -10.48
CA ALA A 181 -2.91 -11.54 -9.45
C ALA A 181 -1.50 -11.11 -9.85
N THR A 182 -1.12 -9.90 -9.45
CA THR A 182 0.14 -9.27 -9.83
C THR A 182 1.05 -9.05 -8.62
N THR A 183 2.33 -9.31 -8.81
CA THR A 183 3.39 -9.16 -7.80
C THR A 183 4.21 -7.90 -8.07
N THR A 184 5.34 -7.75 -7.37
CA THR A 184 6.38 -6.72 -7.61
C THR A 184 7.60 -7.29 -8.34
N ARG A 185 7.55 -8.53 -8.84
CA ARG A 185 8.61 -9.07 -9.71
C ARG A 185 8.71 -8.21 -10.98
N ASN A 186 9.84 -7.51 -11.13
CA ASN A 186 10.10 -6.63 -12.27
C ASN A 186 10.49 -7.44 -13.52
N GLU A 187 9.48 -7.89 -14.27
CA GLU A 187 9.66 -8.73 -15.46
C GLU A 187 8.47 -8.61 -16.42
N LEU A 188 8.68 -8.92 -17.70
CA LEU A 188 7.60 -9.07 -18.68
C LEU A 188 6.81 -10.35 -18.41
N VAL A 189 5.49 -10.29 -18.64
CA VAL A 189 4.61 -11.46 -18.52
C VAL A 189 4.87 -12.46 -19.65
N SER A 190 5.02 -13.73 -19.30
CA SER A 190 5.09 -14.89 -20.19
C SER A 190 3.81 -15.73 -20.12
N LEU A 191 3.53 -16.49 -21.20
CA LEU A 191 2.46 -17.50 -21.20
C LEU A 191 2.66 -18.62 -20.18
N SER A 192 3.89 -18.79 -19.68
CA SER A 192 4.23 -19.78 -18.64
C SER A 192 4.08 -19.25 -17.22
N ASP A 193 3.85 -17.95 -17.02
CA ASP A 193 3.70 -17.40 -15.67
C ASP A 193 2.39 -17.88 -15.02
N PRO A 194 2.41 -18.26 -13.73
CA PRO A 194 1.18 -18.55 -13.01
C PRO A 194 0.28 -17.31 -12.98
N LEU A 195 -0.99 -17.46 -13.37
CA LEU A 195 -1.93 -16.34 -13.48
C LEU A 195 -2.12 -15.56 -12.17
N LEU A 196 -1.94 -16.22 -11.02
CA LEU A 196 -2.03 -15.60 -9.70
C LEU A 196 -0.69 -15.08 -9.18
N GLU A 197 0.35 -15.01 -10.01
CA GLU A 197 1.69 -14.55 -9.63
C GLU A 197 2.37 -13.74 -10.75
N LEU A 198 1.57 -13.03 -11.55
CA LEU A 198 2.06 -12.31 -12.73
C LEU A 198 3.10 -11.24 -12.31
N PRO A 199 4.24 -11.16 -13.02
CA PRO A 199 5.17 -10.05 -12.84
C PRO A 199 4.61 -8.74 -13.42
N ARG A 200 5.22 -7.62 -13.06
CA ARG A 200 4.92 -6.30 -13.61
C ARG A 200 6.16 -5.43 -13.64
N ILE A 201 6.25 -4.55 -14.63
CA ILE A 201 7.26 -3.50 -14.67
C ILE A 201 6.80 -2.35 -13.77
N MET A 202 7.66 -1.93 -12.84
CA MET A 202 7.36 -0.84 -11.91
C MET A 202 7.87 0.49 -12.46
N ASP A 203 6.98 1.46 -12.61
CA ASP A 203 7.33 2.84 -12.95
C ASP A 203 7.36 3.68 -11.66
N SER A 204 8.48 4.37 -11.42
CA SER A 204 8.66 5.23 -10.27
C SER A 204 9.70 6.32 -10.55
N GLU A 205 9.74 7.36 -9.71
CA GLU A 205 10.68 8.48 -9.85
C GLU A 205 12.16 8.09 -9.77
N HIS A 206 12.45 6.87 -9.29
CA HIS A 206 13.82 6.33 -9.21
C HIS A 206 14.24 5.54 -10.45
N VAL A 207 13.33 5.29 -11.40
CA VAL A 207 13.61 4.55 -12.63
C VAL A 207 13.89 5.56 -13.73
N SER A 208 15.08 5.49 -14.34
CA SER A 208 15.41 6.36 -15.47
C SER A 208 14.62 5.96 -16.72
N GLU A 209 14.42 6.91 -17.65
CA GLU A 209 13.73 6.63 -18.92
C GLU A 209 14.39 5.49 -19.71
N VAL A 210 15.73 5.46 -19.75
CA VAL A 210 16.50 4.39 -20.41
C VAL A 210 16.33 3.05 -19.72
N GLU A 211 16.27 3.03 -18.39
CA GLU A 211 16.02 1.79 -17.63
C GLU A 211 14.60 1.28 -17.88
N PHE A 212 13.61 2.18 -17.88
CA PHE A 212 12.23 1.83 -18.20
C PHE A 212 12.07 1.26 -19.62
N GLU A 213 12.71 1.89 -20.62
CA GLU A 213 12.73 1.39 -22.01
C GLU A 213 13.45 0.02 -22.10
N ALA A 214 14.53 -0.17 -21.35
CA ALA A 214 15.26 -1.43 -21.31
C ALA A 214 14.44 -2.56 -20.67
N GLU A 215 13.60 -2.27 -19.68
CA GLU A 215 12.63 -3.23 -19.12
C GLU A 215 11.51 -3.53 -20.13
N LEU A 216 10.90 -2.50 -20.74
CA LEU A 216 9.79 -2.68 -21.70
C LEU A 216 10.19 -3.42 -22.97
N SER A 217 11.42 -3.21 -23.46
CA SER A 217 11.96 -3.89 -24.65
C SER A 217 12.36 -5.35 -24.38
N GLY A 218 12.37 -5.79 -23.11
CA GLY A 218 12.85 -7.11 -22.70
C GLY A 218 14.37 -7.24 -22.70
N PHE A 219 15.11 -6.15 -22.93
CA PHE A 219 16.58 -6.16 -22.88
C PHE A 219 17.08 -6.55 -21.49
N MET A 220 16.47 -6.00 -20.44
CA MET A 220 16.81 -6.35 -19.06
C MET A 220 16.49 -7.81 -18.72
N SER A 221 15.37 -8.33 -19.22
CA SER A 221 15.00 -9.74 -19.11
C SER A 221 16.06 -10.66 -19.72
N LEU A 222 16.54 -10.31 -20.92
CA LEU A 222 17.61 -11.03 -21.60
C LEU A 222 18.93 -10.97 -20.82
N LEU A 223 19.32 -9.79 -20.32
CA LEU A 223 20.52 -9.64 -19.49
C LEU A 223 20.47 -10.48 -18.21
N ARG A 224 19.30 -10.57 -17.57
CA ARG A 224 19.08 -11.42 -16.38
C ARG A 224 19.25 -12.91 -16.68
N GLN A 225 18.94 -13.36 -17.90
CA GLN A 225 19.14 -14.75 -18.33
C GLN A 225 20.60 -15.07 -18.67
N ILE A 226 21.31 -14.11 -19.27
CA ILE A 226 22.71 -14.30 -19.71
C ILE A 226 23.70 -14.15 -18.55
N ARG A 227 23.39 -13.34 -17.53
CA ARG A 227 24.20 -13.26 -16.31
C ARG A 227 23.81 -14.41 -15.37
N PRO A 228 24.61 -15.47 -15.21
CA PRO A 228 24.35 -16.44 -14.17
C PRO A 228 24.32 -15.72 -12.83
N SER A 229 23.26 -15.97 -12.06
CA SER A 229 23.11 -15.48 -10.72
C SER A 229 24.35 -15.85 -9.91
N ARG A 230 25.08 -14.86 -9.41
CA ARG A 230 25.98 -15.07 -8.27
C ARG A 230 25.12 -15.32 -7.02
N SER A 231 24.40 -16.43 -7.00
CA SER A 231 23.53 -16.85 -5.90
C SER A 231 24.15 -18.07 -5.24
N GLY A 232 25.22 -17.79 -4.48
CA GLY A 232 25.70 -18.59 -3.37
C GLY A 232 25.61 -17.76 -2.09
N ALA A 233 24.43 -17.22 -1.81
CA ALA A 233 24.05 -16.73 -0.49
C ALA A 233 22.52 -16.76 -0.46
N GLY A 234 21.96 -17.69 0.30
CA GLY A 234 20.57 -17.55 0.71
C GLY A 234 20.39 -16.16 1.31
N ARG A 235 19.24 -15.54 1.06
CA ARG A 235 18.80 -14.45 1.92
C ARG A 235 18.83 -15.01 3.35
N ALA A 236 19.82 -14.58 4.12
CA ALA A 236 19.86 -14.84 5.55
C ALA A 236 18.55 -14.29 6.14
N PRO A 237 17.94 -14.97 7.13
CA PRO A 237 16.87 -14.35 7.89
C PRO A 237 17.41 -13.03 8.46
N VAL A 238 16.64 -11.96 8.30
CA VAL A 238 16.92 -10.68 8.95
C VAL A 238 17.09 -10.98 10.44
N PRO A 239 18.25 -10.68 11.05
CA PRO A 239 18.41 -10.91 12.48
C PRO A 239 17.42 -10.02 13.21
N SER A 240 16.62 -10.65 14.07
CA SER A 240 15.86 -9.99 15.12
C SER A 240 16.83 -9.12 15.92
N VAL A 241 16.72 -7.80 15.77
CA VAL A 241 17.43 -6.86 16.64
C VAL A 241 16.69 -6.87 17.96
N GLU A 242 17.19 -7.66 18.91
CA GLU A 242 17.01 -7.37 20.32
C GLU A 242 17.64 -6.00 20.61
N ARG A 243 16.80 -5.01 20.96
CA ARG A 243 16.97 -4.09 22.10
C ARG A 243 15.84 -3.08 22.15
#